data_AF-A0A133UF46-F1
#
_entry.id   AF-A0A133UF46-F1
#
_cell.length_a   1.000
_cell.length_b   1.000
_cell.length_c   1.000
_cell.angle_alpha   90.00
_cell.angle_beta   90.00
_cell.angle_gamma   90.00
#
_symmetry.space_group_name_H-M   'P 1'
#
loop_
_entity.id
_entity.type
_entity.pdbx_description
1 polymer ?
#
loop_
_entity_poly.entity_id
_entity_poly.type
_entity_poly.pdbx_seq_one_letter_code
_entity_poly.pdbx_strand_id
1 'polypeptide(L)'
;MPEIALKVDRVGIEGVRKRIVTQSPEGKLQFDTIMNAYVDLPREQRGIHMSRNVEVFEEAIERAGSERPASLEEVLSEICSNLIKKT
;
A
#
# COMPACT_ATOMS: atom_id res chain seq x y z
N MET A 1 18.62 -20.33 19.92
CA MET A 1 17.43 -19.55 19.47
C MET A 1 17.20 -18.45 20.49
N PRO A 2 16.81 -17.21 20.11
CA PRO A 2 16.63 -16.15 21.09
C PRO A 2 15.42 -16.45 22.00
N GLU A 3 15.52 -16.11 23.29
CA GLU A 3 14.49 -16.40 24.32
C GLU A 3 13.20 -15.60 24.15
N ILE A 4 13.24 -14.51 23.36
CA ILE A 4 12.09 -13.65 23.10
C ILE A 4 11.88 -13.58 21.59
N ALA A 5 10.84 -14.27 21.10
CA ALA A 5 10.38 -14.11 19.73
C ALA A 5 9.74 -12.73 19.60
N LEU A 6 10.47 -11.76 19.03
CA LEU A 6 9.89 -10.47 18.63
C LEU A 6 8.73 -10.77 17.67
N LYS A 7 7.52 -10.47 18.12
CA LYS A 7 6.30 -10.56 17.31
C LYS A 7 6.33 -9.41 16.30
N VAL A 8 6.79 -9.71 15.09
CA VAL A 8 6.53 -8.84 13.95
C VAL A 8 5.12 -9.18 13.48
N ASP A 9 4.14 -8.43 13.99
CA ASP A 9 2.73 -8.68 13.67
C ASP A 9 2.32 -8.02 12.33
N ARG A 10 3.09 -7.02 11.83
CA ARG A 10 2.82 -6.29 10.57
C ARG A 10 4.10 -5.99 9.78
N VAL A 11 3.99 -5.96 8.46
CA VAL A 11 5.02 -5.47 7.52
C VAL A 11 4.39 -4.48 6.55
N GLY A 12 5.17 -3.50 6.10
CA GLY A 12 4.69 -2.52 5.16
C GLY A 12 5.78 -1.59 4.66
N ILE A 13 5.33 -0.56 3.95
CA ILE A 13 6.15 0.57 3.53
C ILE A 13 5.59 1.86 4.12
N GLU A 14 6.48 2.81 4.37
CA GLU A 14 6.18 4.09 5.00
C GLU A 14 6.77 5.23 4.18
N GLY A 15 6.07 6.37 4.17
CA GLY A 15 6.58 7.61 3.61
C GLY A 15 6.49 7.71 2.09
N VAL A 16 5.65 6.91 1.44
CA VAL A 16 5.48 6.96 -0.02
C VAL A 16 4.83 8.28 -0.39
N ARG A 17 5.56 9.10 -1.15
CA ARG A 17 5.08 10.39 -1.62
C ARG A 17 4.52 10.26 -3.02
N LYS A 18 3.23 10.56 -3.19
CA LYS A 18 2.59 10.53 -4.51
C LYS A 18 1.61 11.69 -4.68
N ARG A 19 1.62 12.28 -5.87
CA ARG A 19 0.57 13.22 -6.29
C ARG A 19 -0.61 12.45 -6.85
N ILE A 20 -1.79 12.65 -6.29
CA ILE A 20 -3.04 12.05 -6.76
C ILE A 20 -3.89 13.15 -7.37
N VAL A 21 -4.40 12.90 -8.58
CA VAL A 21 -5.32 13.82 -9.27
C VAL A 21 -6.66 13.12 -9.42
N THR A 22 -7.69 13.65 -8.78
CA THR A 22 -9.05 13.12 -8.92
C THR A 22 -9.88 13.97 -9.87
N GLN A 23 -10.92 13.38 -10.44
CA GLN A 23 -11.89 14.06 -11.30
C GLN A 23 -13.28 13.95 -10.67
N SER A 24 -13.74 15.04 -10.03
CA SER A 24 -15.08 15.14 -9.46
C SER A 24 -16.00 16.00 -10.34
N PRO A 25 -17.33 15.99 -10.10
CA PRO A 25 -18.26 16.91 -10.75
C PRO A 25 -17.92 18.39 -10.51
N GLU A 26 -17.30 18.72 -9.38
CA GLU A 26 -16.87 20.10 -9.07
C GLU A 26 -15.56 20.49 -9.78
N GLY A 27 -14.85 19.53 -10.37
CA GLY A 27 -13.63 19.77 -11.14
C GLY A 27 -12.49 18.82 -10.79
N LYS A 28 -11.27 19.23 -11.13
CA LYS A 28 -10.06 18.46 -10.81
C LYS A 28 -9.54 18.87 -9.44
N LEU A 29 -9.30 17.88 -8.58
CA LEU A 29 -8.61 18.08 -7.30
C LEU A 29 -7.22 17.45 -7.38
N GLN A 30 -6.23 18.11 -6.77
CA GLN A 30 -4.85 17.61 -6.71
C GLN A 30 -4.42 17.48 -5.25
N PHE A 31 -3.87 16.33 -4.90
CA PHE A 31 -3.43 16.00 -3.55
C PHE A 31 -1.97 15.60 -3.58
N ASP A 32 -1.14 16.29 -2.81
CA ASP A 32 0.19 15.81 -2.46
C ASP A 32 0.08 14.93 -1.22
N THR A 33 0.27 13.62 -1.39
CA THR A 33 0.00 12.64 -0.33
C THR A 33 1.27 12.00 0.18
N ILE A 34 1.25 11.63 1.46
CA ILE A 34 2.21 10.73 2.09
C ILE A 34 1.42 9.53 2.57
N MET A 35 1.78 8.35 2.07
CA MET A 35 1.04 7.11 2.34
C MET A 35 1.92 6.08 3.05
N ASN A 36 1.30 5.41 4.01
CA ASN A 36 1.87 4.31 4.78
C ASN A 36 0.94 3.12 4.63
N ALA A 37 1.46 1.98 4.17
CA ALA A 37 0.68 0.78 3.88
C ALA A 37 1.28 -0.42 4.61
N TYR A 38 0.44 -1.21 5.29
CA TYR A 38 0.85 -2.34 6.10
C TYR A 38 -0.10 -3.53 5.92
N VAL A 39 0.43 -4.75 6.00
CA VAL A 39 -0.32 -6.01 6.06
C VAL A 39 0.13 -6.84 7.26
N ASP A 40 -0.76 -7.68 7.77
CA ASP A 40 -0.43 -8.64 8.81
C ASP A 40 0.43 -9.77 8.22
N LEU A 41 1.51 -10.13 8.91
CA LEU A 41 2.38 -11.25 8.52
C LEU A 41 1.98 -12.51 9.30
N PRO A 42 1.44 -13.55 8.64
CA PRO A 42 1.24 -14.82 9.32
C PRO A 42 2.59 -15.39 9.78
N ARG A 43 2.58 -16.03 10.96
CA ARG A 43 3.79 -16.49 11.69
C ARG A 43 4.69 -17.44 10.89
N GLU A 44 4.15 -18.06 9.86
CA GLU A 44 4.76 -19.10 9.00
C GLU A 44 5.56 -18.52 7.81
N GLN A 45 5.32 -17.26 7.43
CA GLN A 45 5.94 -16.63 6.25
C GLN A 45 7.19 -15.79 6.57
N ARG A 46 7.78 -15.98 7.76
CA ARG A 46 8.93 -15.20 8.22
C ARG A 46 10.20 -15.58 7.46
N GLY A 47 10.71 -14.67 6.63
CA GLY A 47 12.13 -14.66 6.22
C GLY A 47 12.43 -14.78 4.71
N ILE A 48 11.46 -15.07 3.83
CA ILE A 48 11.75 -15.37 2.41
C ILE A 48 11.23 -14.26 1.43
N HIS A 49 10.39 -13.33 1.90
CA HIS A 49 9.59 -12.46 1.01
C HIS A 49 9.59 -10.96 1.32
N MET A 50 10.45 -10.42 2.19
CA MET A 50 10.40 -8.97 2.51
C MET A 50 10.61 -8.07 1.28
N SER A 51 11.56 -8.39 0.38
CA SER A 51 11.79 -7.62 -0.85
C SER A 51 10.62 -7.71 -1.82
N ARG A 52 10.06 -8.91 -2.02
CA ARG A 52 8.87 -9.13 -2.85
C ARG A 52 7.65 -8.38 -2.31
N ASN A 53 7.49 -8.32 -0.99
CA ASN A 53 6.39 -7.58 -0.39
C ASN A 53 6.54 -6.09 -0.67
N VAL A 54 7.72 -5.51 -0.45
CA VAL A 54 7.99 -4.09 -0.75
C VAL A 54 7.70 -3.77 -2.22
N GLU A 55 8.17 -4.59 -3.16
CA GLU A 55 7.87 -4.41 -4.60
C GLU A 55 6.37 -4.48 -4.89
N VAL A 56 5.64 -5.39 -4.25
CA VAL A 56 4.18 -5.50 -4.39
C VAL A 56 3.48 -4.25 -3.85
N PHE A 57 3.94 -3.70 -2.71
CA PHE A 57 3.40 -2.47 -2.15
C PHE A 57 3.64 -1.28 -3.08
N GLU A 58 4.87 -1.12 -3.56
CA GLU A 58 5.22 -0.04 -4.49
C GLU A 58 4.42 -0.15 -5.79
N GLU A 59 4.29 -1.35 -6.37
CA GLU A 59 3.52 -1.55 -7.60
C GLU A 59 2.03 -1.31 -7.39
N ALA A 60 1.45 -1.73 -6.26
CA ALA A 60 0.05 -1.49 -5.93
C ALA A 60 -0.25 0.01 -5.80
N ILE A 61 0.65 0.75 -5.14
CA ILE A 61 0.55 2.20 -4.97
C ILE A 61 0.83 2.94 -6.28
N GLU A 62 1.76 2.46 -7.11
CA GLU A 62 2.09 3.09 -8.38
C GLU A 62 0.95 2.94 -9.40
N ARG A 63 0.34 1.76 -9.48
CA ARG A 63 -0.85 1.54 -10.30
C ARG A 63 -2.03 2.39 -9.84
N ALA A 64 -2.28 2.42 -8.53
CA ALA A 64 -3.39 3.17 -7.98
C ALA A 64 -3.23 4.67 -8.22
N GLY A 65 -4.20 5.29 -8.89
CA GLY A 65 -4.14 6.70 -9.28
C GLY A 65 -3.36 6.99 -10.58
N SER A 66 -2.96 5.96 -11.34
CA SER A 66 -2.53 6.13 -12.74
C SER A 66 -3.71 6.55 -13.64
N GLU A 67 -4.90 6.10 -13.31
CA GLU A 67 -6.15 6.53 -13.94
C GLU A 67 -6.63 7.86 -13.34
N ARG A 68 -7.77 8.38 -13.79
CA ARG A 68 -8.40 9.59 -13.21
C ARG A 68 -9.49 9.15 -12.23
N PRO A 69 -9.14 8.73 -11.00
CA PRO A 69 -10.12 8.26 -10.02
C PRO A 69 -11.12 9.37 -9.71
N ALA A 70 -12.34 8.98 -9.38
CA ALA A 70 -13.38 9.92 -8.94
C ALA A 70 -13.03 10.51 -7.56
N SER A 71 -12.35 9.75 -6.70
CA SER A 71 -12.01 10.17 -5.35
C SER A 71 -10.75 9.50 -4.78
N LEU A 72 -10.30 9.97 -3.61
CA LEU A 72 -9.17 9.36 -2.91
C LEU A 72 -9.53 7.96 -2.36
N GLU A 73 -10.78 7.75 -1.98
CA GLU A 73 -11.31 6.47 -1.51
C GLU A 73 -11.19 5.38 -2.58
N GLU A 74 -11.42 5.74 -3.85
CA GLU A 74 -11.26 4.80 -4.97
C GLU A 74 -9.79 4.37 -5.11
N VAL A 75 -8.84 5.32 -5.00
CA VAL A 75 -7.40 5.03 -5.01
C VAL A 75 -7.03 4.11 -3.85
N LEU A 76 -7.46 4.43 -2.63
CA LEU A 76 -7.15 3.62 -1.45
C LEU A 76 -7.77 2.23 -1.53
N SER A 77 -8.99 2.11 -2.05
CA SER A 77 -9.67 0.83 -2.27
C SER A 77 -8.93 -0.04 -3.29
N GLU A 78 -8.43 0.56 -4.37
CA GLU A 78 -7.62 -0.13 -5.37
C GLU A 78 -6.30 -0.64 -4.77
N ILE A 79 -5.60 0.21 -3.99
CA ILE A 79 -4.38 -0.18 -3.25
C ILE A 79 -4.69 -1.39 -2.37
N CYS A 80 -5.69 -1.30 -1.49
CA CYS A 80 -6.08 -2.38 -0.60
C CYS A 80 -6.41 -3.67 -1.36
N SER A 81 -7.17 -3.57 -2.46
CA SER A 81 -7.54 -4.71 -3.28
C SER A 81 -6.33 -5.37 -3.94
N ASN A 82 -5.37 -4.58 -4.41
CA ASN A 82 -4.13 -5.09 -5.01
C ASN A 82 -3.23 -5.75 -3.98
N LEU A 83 -3.15 -5.19 -2.76
CA LEU A 83 -2.38 -5.77 -1.67
C LEU A 83 -2.97 -7.10 -1.21
N ILE A 84 -4.29 -7.19 -1.01
CA ILE A 84 -4.95 -8.43 -0.59
C ILE A 84 -4.87 -9.52 -1.66
N LYS A 85 -4.97 -9.17 -2.95
CA LYS A 85 -4.88 -10.16 -4.04
C LYS A 85 -3.49 -10.73 -4.26
N LYS A 86 -2.44 -9.99 -3.86
CA LYS A 86 -1.04 -10.37 -4.09
C LYS A 86 -0.35 -10.96 -2.86
N THR A 87 -1.02 -10.99 -1.71
CA THR A 87 -0.52 -11.57 -0.45
C THR A 87 -1.20 -12.91 -0.19
#